data_AF-A0A559LL09-F1
#
_entry.id   AF-A0A559LL09-F1
#
_cell.length_a   1.000
_cell.length_b   1.000
_cell.length_c   1.000
_cell.angle_alpha   90.00
_cell.angle_beta   90.00
_cell.angle_gamma   90.00
#
_symmetry.space_group_name_H-M   'P 1'
#
loop_
_entity.id
_entity.type
_entity.pdbx_description
1 polymer ?
#
loop_
_entity_poly.entity_id
_entity_poly.type
_entity_poly.pdbx_seq_one_letter_code
_entity_poly.pdbx_strand_id
1 'polypeptide(L)'
;MGRIIELEDFLPALGVRVVFDHHGDPSLPKSSGPVSPYDIKGFQSLIRLLKTRTTWVKISGAYRLSHVDSDIWEDHDPVTLELFEQAPKRVMFGSDWPHTRFEGLGVRPWVSHWI
;
A
#
# COMPACT_ATOMS: atom_id res chain seq x y z
N MET A 1 -6.12 -0.88 -6.19
CA MET A 1 -5.60 -2.27 -6.15
C MET A 1 -6.31 -3.25 -7.08
N GLY A 2 -7.64 -3.17 -7.27
CA GLY A 2 -8.37 -4.18 -8.06
C GLY A 2 -7.87 -4.41 -9.49
N ARG A 3 -7.27 -3.40 -10.13
CA ARG A 3 -6.67 -3.50 -11.48
C ARG A 3 -5.34 -4.27 -11.53
N ILE A 4 -4.69 -4.51 -10.38
CA ILE A 4 -3.40 -5.24 -10.33
C ILE A 4 -3.54 -6.66 -10.89
N ILE A 5 -4.73 -7.28 -10.75
CA ILE A 5 -5.02 -8.61 -11.30
C ILE A 5 -4.80 -8.62 -12.82
N GLU A 6 -5.21 -7.57 -13.53
CA GLU A 6 -5.09 -7.47 -14.99
C GLU A 6 -3.65 -7.25 -15.45
N LEU A 7 -2.79 -6.79 -14.55
CA LEU A 7 -1.38 -6.48 -14.83
C LEU A 7 -0.46 -7.64 -14.50
N GLU A 8 -0.94 -8.64 -13.75
CA GLU A 8 -0.12 -9.68 -13.13
C GLU A 8 0.72 -10.47 -14.14
N ASP A 9 0.09 -10.89 -15.24
CA ASP A 9 0.76 -11.70 -16.26
C ASP A 9 1.70 -10.85 -17.15
N PHE A 10 1.37 -9.56 -17.30
CA PHE A 10 2.06 -8.67 -18.24
C PHE A 10 3.31 -8.02 -17.65
N LEU A 11 3.27 -7.56 -16.40
CA LEU A 11 4.36 -6.79 -15.81
C LEU A 11 5.71 -7.54 -15.78
N PRO A 12 5.77 -8.85 -15.46
CA PRO A 12 7.03 -9.59 -15.52
C PRO A 12 7.63 -9.66 -16.93
N ALA A 13 6.79 -9.67 -17.97
CA ALA A 13 7.23 -9.76 -19.36
C ALA A 13 7.84 -8.46 -19.89
N LEU A 14 7.58 -7.31 -19.24
CA LEU A 14 8.14 -6.01 -19.65
C LEU A 14 9.66 -5.92 -19.47
N GLY A 15 10.26 -6.74 -18.60
CA GLY A 15 11.71 -6.70 -18.34
C GLY A 15 12.20 -5.44 -17.62
N VAL A 16 11.29 -4.61 -17.09
CA VAL A 16 11.62 -3.39 -16.34
C VAL A 16 11.23 -3.52 -14.86
N ARG A 17 11.77 -2.63 -14.03
CA ARG A 17 11.39 -2.51 -12.63
C ARG A 17 10.15 -1.63 -12.51
N VAL A 18 9.18 -2.08 -11.71
CA VAL A 18 7.90 -1.39 -11.51
C VAL A 18 7.68 -1.12 -10.02
N VAL A 19 7.12 0.04 -9.70
CA VAL A 19 6.72 0.39 -8.33
C VAL A 19 5.24 0.71 -8.33
N PHE A 20 4.48 0.05 -7.47
CA PHE A 20 3.10 0.44 -7.16
C PHE A 20 3.11 1.52 -6.07
N ASP A 21 2.52 2.67 -6.36
CA ASP A 21 2.39 3.76 -5.39
C ASP A 21 1.26 3.50 -4.38
N HIS A 22 1.37 4.17 -3.23
CA HIS A 22 0.33 4.26 -2.20
C HIS A 22 -0.29 2.92 -1.79
N HIS A 23 0.55 1.97 -1.35
CA HIS A 23 0.13 0.61 -0.97
C HIS A 23 -0.50 -0.21 -2.12
N GLY A 24 -0.45 0.28 -3.36
CA GLY A 24 -1.20 -0.29 -4.48
C GLY A 24 -2.68 0.10 -4.51
N ASP A 25 -3.07 1.18 -3.79
CA ASP A 25 -4.43 1.72 -3.74
C ASP A 25 -5.48 0.70 -3.22
N PRO A 26 -5.29 0.07 -2.05
CA PRO A 26 -6.25 -0.87 -1.49
C PRO A 26 -7.63 -0.23 -1.31
N SER A 27 -8.69 -0.97 -1.64
CA SER A 27 -10.06 -0.59 -1.29
C SER A 27 -10.36 -1.10 0.12
N LEU A 28 -10.10 -0.28 1.12
CA LEU A 28 -10.28 -0.65 2.52
C LEU A 28 -11.76 -0.67 2.92
N PRO A 29 -12.17 -1.52 3.87
CA PRO A 29 -13.51 -1.48 4.44
C PRO A 29 -13.78 -0.16 5.16
N LYS A 30 -15.03 0.31 5.11
CA LYS A 30 -15.45 1.55 5.79
C LYS A 30 -15.63 1.42 7.31
N SER A 31 -15.51 0.21 7.84
CA SER A 31 -15.71 -0.10 9.26
C SER A 31 -14.37 -0.38 9.93
N SER A 32 -14.18 0.17 11.13
CA SER A 32 -13.10 -0.23 12.04
C SER A 32 -13.33 -1.68 12.49
N GLY A 33 -12.52 -2.61 12.00
CA GLY A 33 -12.58 -4.02 12.36
C GLY A 33 -11.39 -4.80 11.79
N PRO A 34 -11.13 -6.02 12.27
CA PRO A 34 -10.05 -6.84 11.73
C PRO A 34 -10.33 -7.16 10.25
N VAL A 35 -9.39 -6.79 9.39
CA VAL A 35 -9.44 -7.04 7.95
C VAL A 35 -8.28 -7.96 7.59
N SER A 36 -8.58 -9.09 6.95
CA SER A 36 -7.54 -9.86 6.28
C SER A 36 -7.13 -9.12 4.99
N PRO A 37 -5.86 -8.77 4.80
CA PRO A 37 -5.41 -8.13 3.55
C PRO A 37 -5.76 -8.95 2.31
N TYR A 38 -5.83 -10.28 2.43
CA TYR A 38 -6.18 -11.18 1.34
C TYR A 38 -7.64 -11.10 0.89
N ASP A 39 -8.53 -10.49 1.69
CA ASP A 39 -9.91 -10.20 1.27
C ASP A 39 -9.98 -8.96 0.37
N ILE A 40 -8.91 -8.14 0.33
CA ILE A 40 -8.81 -6.98 -0.55
C ILE A 40 -8.51 -7.45 -1.97
N LYS A 41 -9.43 -7.14 -2.89
CA LYS A 41 -9.29 -7.51 -4.30
C LYS A 41 -7.97 -7.00 -4.90
N GLY A 42 -7.15 -7.94 -5.38
CA GLY A 42 -5.86 -7.68 -6.00
C GLY A 42 -4.65 -7.76 -5.05
N PHE A 43 -4.87 -7.90 -3.73
CA PHE A 43 -3.76 -7.99 -2.77
C PHE A 43 -2.90 -9.23 -3.01
N GLN A 44 -3.53 -10.40 -3.23
CA GLN A 44 -2.78 -11.62 -3.52
C GLN A 44 -1.96 -11.50 -4.82
N SER A 45 -2.49 -10.84 -5.84
CA SER A 45 -1.76 -10.53 -7.09
C SER A 45 -0.57 -9.63 -6.84
N LEU A 46 -0.72 -8.59 -6.00
CA LEU A 46 0.39 -7.73 -5.59
C LEU A 46 1.48 -8.56 -4.89
N ILE A 47 1.14 -9.44 -3.95
CA ILE A 47 2.12 -10.32 -3.28
C ILE A 47 2.87 -11.20 -4.29
N ARG A 48 2.16 -11.80 -5.25
CA ARG A 48 2.80 -12.62 -6.30
C ARG A 48 3.77 -11.79 -7.15
N LEU A 49 3.37 -10.58 -7.55
CA LEU A 49 4.24 -9.65 -8.28
C LEU A 49 5.46 -9.20 -7.47
N LEU A 50 5.32 -8.91 -6.18
CA LEU A 50 6.46 -8.52 -5.33
C LEU A 50 7.48 -9.66 -5.22
N LYS A 51 7.03 -10.92 -5.27
CA LYS A 51 7.90 -12.11 -5.25
C LYS A 51 8.70 -12.31 -6.56
N THR A 52 8.33 -11.68 -7.68
CA THR A 52 9.07 -11.77 -8.96
C THR A 52 10.38 -10.98 -8.98
N ARG A 53 10.68 -10.23 -7.91
CA ARG A 53 11.88 -9.41 -7.71
C ARG A 53 12.01 -8.17 -8.61
N THR A 54 11.16 -7.98 -9.62
CA THR A 54 11.09 -6.79 -10.49
C THR A 54 10.01 -5.80 -10.08
N THR A 55 9.21 -6.13 -9.06
CA THR A 55 8.14 -5.28 -8.56
C THR A 55 8.42 -4.83 -7.14
N TRP A 56 8.09 -3.57 -6.84
CA TRP A 56 8.09 -2.98 -5.52
C TRP A 56 6.74 -2.34 -5.22
N VAL A 57 6.48 -2.08 -3.95
CA VAL A 57 5.36 -1.26 -3.50
C VAL A 57 5.87 -0.17 -2.58
N LYS A 58 5.28 1.02 -2.69
CA LYS A 58 5.59 2.16 -1.84
C LYS A 58 4.48 2.36 -0.81
N ILE A 59 4.82 2.19 0.47
CA ILE A 59 3.95 2.60 1.59
C ILE A 59 4.02 4.11 1.73
N SER A 60 2.92 4.77 1.36
CA SER A 60 2.81 6.23 1.25
C SER A 60 1.35 6.64 1.17
N GLY A 61 1.05 7.89 1.51
CA GLY A 61 -0.26 8.49 1.25
C GLY A 61 -1.44 7.79 1.95
N ALA A 62 -1.23 7.19 3.13
CA ALA A 62 -2.30 6.47 3.85
C ALA A 62 -3.55 7.35 4.08
N TYR A 63 -3.35 8.63 4.38
CA TYR A 63 -4.42 9.64 4.52
C TYR A 63 -5.33 9.80 3.30
N ARG A 64 -4.86 9.42 2.10
CA ARG A 64 -5.69 9.48 0.88
C ARG A 64 -6.68 8.33 0.79
N LEU A 65 -6.38 7.24 1.47
CA LEU A 65 -7.00 5.93 1.28
C LEU A 65 -7.75 5.45 2.52
N SER A 66 -7.42 6.03 3.68
CA SER A 66 -8.03 5.70 4.96
C SER A 66 -9.51 6.11 5.01
N HIS A 67 -10.28 5.34 5.77
CA HIS A 67 -11.68 5.62 6.08
C HIS A 67 -11.92 5.90 7.56
N VAL A 68 -10.86 5.91 8.38
CA VAL A 68 -10.94 6.22 9.80
C VAL A 68 -10.49 7.66 10.08
N ASP A 69 -11.12 8.27 11.08
CA ASP A 69 -10.72 9.58 11.59
C ASP A 69 -9.56 9.39 12.59
N SER A 70 -8.34 9.41 12.07
CA SER A 70 -7.11 9.12 12.80
C SER A 70 -5.91 9.80 12.15
N ASP A 71 -4.93 10.18 12.96
CA ASP A 71 -3.66 10.75 12.49
C ASP A 71 -2.61 9.68 12.13
N ILE A 72 -2.90 8.41 12.44
CA ILE A 72 -2.06 7.25 12.09
C ILE A 72 -2.69 6.35 11.03
N TRP A 73 -3.97 6.55 10.66
CA TRP A 73 -4.64 5.79 9.59
C TRP A 73 -4.43 4.27 9.73
N GLU A 74 -4.72 3.75 10.92
CA GLU A 74 -4.41 2.36 11.33
C GLU A 74 -5.19 1.29 10.56
N ASP A 75 -6.18 1.68 9.75
CA ASP A 75 -6.86 0.77 8.82
C ASP A 75 -5.93 0.25 7.70
N HIS A 76 -4.76 0.87 7.51
CA HIS A 76 -3.69 0.39 6.65
C HIS A 76 -2.73 -0.60 7.31
N ASP A 77 -2.75 -0.74 8.64
CA ASP A 77 -1.76 -1.53 9.37
C ASP A 77 -1.74 -3.00 8.93
N PRO A 78 -2.89 -3.70 8.77
CA PRO A 78 -2.88 -5.08 8.31
C PRO A 78 -2.21 -5.25 6.95
N VAL A 79 -2.48 -4.34 6.00
CA VAL A 79 -1.87 -4.35 4.67
C VAL A 79 -0.36 -4.12 4.79
N THR A 80 0.05 -3.13 5.57
CA THR A 80 1.47 -2.75 5.70
C THR A 80 2.30 -3.84 6.37
N LEU A 81 1.79 -4.42 7.47
CA LEU A 81 2.45 -5.52 8.18
C LEU A 81 2.60 -6.75 7.28
N GLU A 82 1.56 -7.12 6.55
CA GLU A 82 1.62 -8.27 5.63
C GLU A 82 2.60 -8.01 4.47
N LEU A 83 2.69 -6.78 3.96
CA LEU A 83 3.69 -6.41 2.96
C LEU A 83 5.13 -6.53 3.51
N PHE A 84 5.36 -6.09 4.75
CA PHE A 84 6.65 -6.27 5.42
C PHE A 84 7.00 -7.74 5.62
N GLU A 85 6.03 -8.58 5.96
CA GLU A 85 6.26 -10.02 6.15
C GLU A 85 6.53 -10.74 4.82
N GLN A 86 5.68 -10.53 3.81
CA GLN A 86 5.73 -11.28 2.56
C GLN A 86 6.82 -10.81 1.60
N ALA A 87 7.20 -9.53 1.68
CA ALA A 87 8.09 -8.91 0.70
C ALA A 87 9.01 -7.83 1.30
N PRO A 88 9.74 -8.09 2.41
CA PRO A 88 10.47 -7.07 3.17
C PRO A 88 11.51 -6.31 2.33
N LYS A 89 12.10 -6.94 1.31
CA LYS A 89 13.09 -6.31 0.42
C LYS A 89 12.47 -5.58 -0.77
N ARG A 90 11.14 -5.48 -0.83
CA ARG A 90 10.37 -4.90 -1.94
C ARG A 90 9.36 -3.85 -1.50
N VAL A 91 9.40 -3.46 -0.23
CA VAL A 91 8.63 -2.34 0.30
C VAL A 91 9.54 -1.12 0.40
N MET A 92 9.06 0.03 -0.05
CA MET A 92 9.70 1.33 0.11
C MET A 92 8.78 2.28 0.87
N PHE A 93 9.35 3.23 1.59
CA PHE A 93 8.59 4.28 2.27
C PHE A 93 8.61 5.60 1.49
N GLY A 94 7.53 6.38 1.59
CA GLY A 94 7.56 7.80 1.27
C GLY A 94 6.44 8.58 1.94
N SER A 95 6.73 9.82 2.33
CA SER A 95 5.77 10.68 3.03
C SER A 95 4.59 11.13 2.17
N ASP A 96 4.77 11.15 0.85
CA ASP A 96 3.81 11.75 -0.11
C ASP A 96 3.66 13.29 0.04
N TRP A 97 4.69 13.96 0.55
CA TRP A 97 4.79 15.42 0.55
C TRP A 97 4.80 15.97 -0.89
N PRO A 98 4.14 17.11 -1.21
CA PRO A 98 3.54 18.12 -0.33
C PRO A 98 2.07 17.89 0.03
N HIS A 99 1.57 16.65 0.00
CA HIS A 99 0.20 16.31 0.36
C HIS A 99 -0.86 17.07 -0.45
N THR A 100 -0.62 17.24 -1.75
CA THR A 100 -1.51 18.01 -2.64
C THR A 100 -2.96 17.54 -2.53
N ARG A 101 -3.89 18.49 -2.40
CA ARG A 101 -5.34 18.33 -2.14
C ARG A 101 -5.70 17.93 -0.70
N PHE A 102 -4.70 17.85 0.18
CA PHE A 102 -4.84 17.53 1.59
C PHE A 102 -3.96 18.49 2.42
N GLU A 103 -4.00 19.76 2.06
CA GLU A 103 -3.23 20.81 2.70
C GLU A 103 -3.58 20.92 4.19
N GLY A 104 -2.58 21.15 5.05
CA GLY A 104 -2.77 21.30 6.49
C GLY A 104 -2.81 19.99 7.29
N LEU A 105 -2.76 18.81 6.64
CA LEU A 105 -2.66 17.53 7.36
C LEU A 105 -1.30 17.37 8.07
N GLY A 106 -1.35 16.89 9.31
CA GLY A 106 -0.18 16.47 10.06
C GLY A 106 0.13 15.00 9.83
N VAL A 107 0.99 14.66 8.87
CA VAL A 107 1.35 13.25 8.60
C VAL A 107 2.41 12.68 9.55
N ARG A 108 3.01 13.51 10.41
CA ARG A 108 4.10 13.08 11.29
C ARG A 108 3.75 11.88 12.18
N PRO A 109 2.56 11.80 12.81
CA PRO A 109 2.20 10.64 13.63
C PRO A 109 2.24 9.33 12.84
N TRP A 110 1.63 9.28 11.64
CA TRP A 110 1.73 8.12 10.75
C TRP A 110 3.16 7.80 10.33
N VAL A 111 3.99 8.81 10.01
CA VAL A 111 5.39 8.57 9.67
C VAL A 111 6.12 7.90 10.84
N SER A 112 5.99 8.44 12.05
CA SER A 112 6.61 7.89 13.26
C SER A 112 6.05 6.52 13.69
N HIS A 113 4.89 6.11 13.18
CA HIS A 113 4.33 4.77 13.40
C HIS A 113 5.14 3.70 12.64
N TRP A 114 5.81 4.06 11.54
CA TRP A 114 6.54 3.12 10.68
C TRP A 114 8.07 3.28 10.67
N ILE A 115 8.59 4.47 10.99
CA ILE A 115 10.03 4.78 11.01
C ILE A 115 10.46 5.44 12.33
#